data_AF-A0A352XEQ0-F1
#
_entry.id   AF-A0A352XEQ0-F1
#
_cell.length_a   1.000
_cell.length_b   1.000
_cell.length_c   1.000
_cell.angle_alpha   90.00
_cell.angle_beta   90.00
_cell.angle_gamma   90.00
#
_symmetry.space_group_name_H-M   'P 1'
#
loop_
_entity.id
_entity.type
_entity.pdbx_description
1 polymer ?
#
loop_
_entity_poly.entity_id
_entity_poly.type
_entity_poly.pdbx_seq_one_letter_code
_entity_poly.pdbx_strand_id
1 'polypeptide(L)'
;MKTQKFKLATLFVAIATATVTAFAPVNAAPLPLGIYYETDADDVGWGGYINMNIPVNDTTQPISGGVVRYYDVAIAQSVAITYQLCPHRNAGNIYLNLTAGKQGQIDMGRFIISCKLADDLVSAYGLNENVVRPAKTYSGDIVYMPSLNLNTDAKARRFVSFSSNFKPVER
;
A
#
# COMPACT_ATOMS: atom_id res chain seq x y z
N MET A 1 -44.54 64.55 -13.69
CA MET A 1 -44.81 63.13 -13.42
C MET A 1 -43.50 62.43 -13.12
N LYS A 2 -43.49 61.60 -12.06
CA LYS A 2 -42.40 60.74 -11.57
C LYS A 2 -42.06 59.61 -12.57
N THR A 3 -41.04 58.82 -12.17
CA THR A 3 -40.60 57.45 -12.57
C THR A 3 -39.62 57.34 -13.73
N GLN A 4 -38.52 56.57 -13.68
CA GLN A 4 -37.87 55.79 -12.62
C GLN A 4 -36.44 55.45 -13.11
N LYS A 5 -35.48 55.38 -12.19
CA LYS A 5 -34.09 54.98 -12.45
C LYS A 5 -34.01 53.45 -12.63
N PHE A 6 -33.32 52.97 -13.66
CA PHE A 6 -32.81 51.59 -13.70
C PHE A 6 -31.28 51.64 -13.78
N LYS A 7 -30.63 51.33 -12.66
CA LYS A 7 -29.18 51.02 -12.61
C LYS A 7 -29.04 49.54 -12.93
N LEU A 8 -28.41 49.20 -14.06
CA LEU A 8 -27.97 47.85 -14.34
C LEU A 8 -26.61 47.65 -13.65
N ALA A 9 -26.60 46.87 -12.57
CA ALA A 9 -25.37 46.44 -11.91
C ALA A 9 -24.83 45.21 -12.65
N THR A 10 -23.68 45.36 -13.31
CA THR A 10 -22.97 44.26 -13.95
C THR A 10 -22.35 43.37 -12.88
N LEU A 11 -22.87 42.16 -12.73
CA LEU A 11 -22.37 41.14 -11.82
C LEU A 11 -21.12 40.49 -12.43
N PHE A 12 -19.94 40.75 -11.86
CA PHE A 12 -18.73 39.99 -12.18
C PHE A 12 -18.78 38.64 -11.46
N VAL A 13 -19.14 37.58 -12.16
CA VAL A 13 -18.97 36.20 -11.68
C VAL A 13 -17.51 35.82 -11.90
N ALA A 14 -16.70 35.87 -10.84
CA ALA A 14 -15.37 35.30 -10.84
C ALA A 14 -15.49 33.77 -10.84
N ILE A 15 -15.34 33.16 -12.02
CA ILE A 15 -15.21 31.72 -12.14
C ILE A 15 -13.82 31.36 -11.64
N ALA A 16 -13.72 30.90 -10.40
CA ALA A 16 -12.52 30.27 -9.88
C ALA A 16 -12.33 28.95 -10.64
N THR A 17 -11.52 28.98 -11.70
CA THR A 17 -11.03 27.78 -12.37
C THR A 17 -10.13 27.03 -11.39
N ALA A 18 -10.71 26.06 -10.69
CA ALA A 18 -9.97 25.06 -9.97
C ALA A 18 -9.14 24.27 -10.99
N THR A 19 -7.84 24.56 -11.06
CA THR A 19 -6.89 23.73 -11.79
C THR A 19 -6.91 22.34 -11.16
N VAL A 20 -7.59 21.40 -11.79
CA VAL A 20 -7.43 19.98 -11.51
C VAL A 20 -6.02 19.63 -11.99
N THR A 21 -5.06 19.68 -11.08
CA THR A 21 -3.75 19.08 -11.33
C THR A 21 -3.98 17.60 -11.52
N ALA A 22 -3.98 17.15 -12.78
CA ALA A 22 -3.96 15.75 -13.11
C ALA A 22 -2.71 15.15 -12.46
N PHE A 23 -2.92 14.37 -11.39
CA PHE A 23 -1.87 13.54 -10.84
C PHE A 23 -1.47 12.55 -11.93
N ALA A 24 -0.20 12.57 -12.32
CA ALA A 24 0.34 11.54 -13.18
C ALA A 24 0.00 10.18 -12.54
N PRO A 25 -0.41 9.17 -13.32
CA PRO A 25 -0.56 7.82 -12.78
C PRO A 25 0.74 7.50 -12.05
N VAL A 26 0.62 7.01 -10.81
CA VAL A 26 1.75 6.57 -10.01
C VAL A 26 2.33 5.33 -10.70
N ASN A 27 3.11 5.56 -11.75
CA ASN A 27 4.08 4.61 -12.25
C ASN A 27 5.17 4.61 -11.19
N ALA A 28 4.88 3.90 -10.09
CA ALA A 28 5.86 3.59 -9.08
C ALA A 28 7.01 2.91 -9.82
N ALA A 29 8.17 3.58 -9.90
CA ALA A 29 9.38 2.90 -10.28
C ALA A 29 9.44 1.60 -9.46
N PRO A 30 9.61 0.43 -10.09
CA PRO A 30 9.62 -0.83 -9.38
C PRO A 30 10.91 -0.88 -8.58
N LEU A 31 10.88 -0.32 -7.38
CA LEU A 31 11.91 -0.64 -6.41
C LEU A 31 11.70 -2.10 -6.02
N PRO A 32 12.72 -2.94 -6.16
CA PRO A 32 12.62 -4.34 -5.80
C PRO A 32 12.50 -4.40 -4.28
N LEU A 33 11.27 -4.62 -3.79
CA LEU A 33 11.09 -5.06 -2.41
C LEU A 33 11.66 -6.47 -2.34
N GLY A 34 12.61 -6.69 -1.42
CA GLY A 34 13.17 -8.01 -1.19
C GLY A 34 12.19 -8.80 -0.36
N ILE A 35 11.32 -9.57 -1.00
CA ILE A 35 10.31 -10.37 -0.30
C ILE A 35 10.77 -11.81 -0.28
N TYR A 36 10.81 -12.41 0.90
CA TYR A 36 11.10 -13.81 1.11
C TYR A 36 9.96 -14.38 1.93
N TYR A 37 9.17 -15.31 1.39
CA TYR A 37 8.14 -15.97 2.20
C TYR A 37 8.57 -17.40 2.51
N GLU A 38 8.51 -17.74 3.80
CA GLU A 38 8.77 -19.08 4.29
C GLU A 38 7.44 -19.73 4.62
N THR A 39 7.19 -20.86 3.99
CA THR A 39 6.11 -21.75 4.35
C THR A 39 6.81 -22.92 5.01
N ASP A 40 6.83 -22.97 6.35
CA ASP A 40 7.36 -24.16 7.01
C ASP A 40 6.54 -25.35 6.51
N ALA A 41 7.17 -26.19 5.68
CA ALA A 41 6.54 -27.40 5.15
C ALA A 41 6.46 -28.48 6.23
N ASP A 42 7.20 -28.31 7.34
CA ASP A 42 7.51 -29.37 8.29
C ASP A 42 7.05 -29.09 9.73
N ASP A 43 6.44 -27.93 10.02
CA ASP A 43 5.98 -27.61 11.38
C ASP A 43 4.45 -27.51 11.46
N VAL A 44 3.89 -28.26 12.41
CA VAL A 44 2.46 -28.42 12.67
C VAL A 44 1.84 -27.18 13.34
N GLY A 45 2.39 -25.99 13.05
CA GLY A 45 1.97 -24.68 13.52
C GLY A 45 1.52 -23.82 12.34
N TRP A 46 0.23 -23.51 12.27
CA TRP A 46 -0.47 -22.86 11.16
C TRP A 46 -0.09 -21.37 10.91
N GLY A 47 1.17 -20.96 11.08
CA GLY A 47 1.64 -19.58 10.85
C GLY A 47 2.54 -19.50 9.63
N GLY A 48 2.11 -18.81 8.57
CA GLY A 48 3.03 -18.41 7.49
C GLY A 48 3.83 -17.18 7.90
N TYR A 49 5.11 -17.12 7.54
CA TYR A 49 5.95 -15.94 7.73
C TYR A 49 6.32 -15.33 6.37
N ILE A 50 6.23 -14.00 6.30
CA ILE A 50 6.72 -13.18 5.19
C ILE A 50 7.83 -12.31 5.77
N ASN A 51 9.01 -12.38 5.18
CA ASN A 51 10.08 -11.42 5.39
C ASN A 51 10.07 -10.42 4.25
N MET A 52 10.05 -9.13 4.55
CA MET A 52 10.06 -8.08 3.54
C MET A 52 11.13 -7.05 3.87
N ASN A 53 12.02 -6.79 2.93
CA ASN A 53 13.00 -5.71 3.01
C ASN A 53 12.62 -4.55 2.09
N ILE A 54 12.56 -3.36 2.67
CA ILE A 54 12.46 -2.09 1.95
C ILE A 54 13.90 -1.59 1.67
N PRO A 55 14.37 -1.54 0.41
CA PRO A 55 15.78 -1.27 0.10
C PRO A 55 16.19 0.22 0.25
N VAL A 56 15.53 0.97 1.13
CA VAL A 56 15.84 2.36 1.45
C VAL A 56 15.88 2.54 2.97
N ASN A 57 16.72 3.46 3.46
CA ASN A 57 16.82 3.72 4.90
C ASN A 57 15.65 4.56 5.42
N ASP A 58 15.24 5.58 4.65
CA ASP A 58 14.08 6.40 4.99
C ASP A 58 12.82 5.84 4.33
N THR A 59 12.05 5.08 5.11
CA THR A 59 10.80 4.47 4.66
C THR A 59 9.61 5.42 4.72
N THR A 60 9.80 6.62 5.27
CA THR A 60 8.80 7.69 5.34
C THR A 60 8.78 8.58 4.11
N GLN A 61 9.84 8.51 3.29
CA GLN A 61 9.93 9.13 1.98
C GLN A 61 8.76 8.71 1.08
N PRO A 62 8.09 9.67 0.41
CA PRO A 62 7.09 9.35 -0.60
C PRO A 62 7.68 8.74 -1.86
N ILE A 63 6.91 7.87 -2.50
CA ILE A 63 7.26 7.29 -3.80
C ILE A 63 6.86 8.28 -4.88
N SER A 64 7.83 8.67 -5.72
CA SER A 64 7.62 9.52 -6.90
C SER A 64 6.86 10.82 -6.63
N GLY A 65 7.04 11.44 -5.46
CA GLY A 65 6.41 12.73 -5.10
C GLY A 65 4.92 12.65 -4.74
N GLY A 66 4.34 11.46 -4.61
CA GLY A 66 2.96 11.26 -4.17
C GLY A 66 2.77 11.30 -2.64
N VAL A 67 1.61 10.83 -2.16
CA VAL A 67 1.32 10.70 -0.72
C VAL A 67 1.69 9.33 -0.13
N VAL A 68 1.90 8.34 -1.00
CA VAL A 68 2.20 6.95 -0.60
C VAL A 68 3.69 6.82 -0.34
N ARG A 69 4.07 6.32 0.84
CA ARG A 69 5.46 6.13 1.27
C ARG A 69 5.92 4.71 1.00
N TYR A 70 7.23 4.47 1.10
CA TYR A 70 7.79 3.12 0.98
C TYR A 70 7.17 2.13 1.97
N TYR A 71 7.02 2.57 3.22
CA TYR A 71 6.34 1.78 4.24
C TYR A 71 4.92 1.37 3.81
N ASP A 72 4.16 2.29 3.21
CA ASP A 72 2.79 2.03 2.82
C ASP A 72 2.71 0.99 1.69
N VAL A 73 3.62 1.05 0.72
CA VAL A 73 3.69 0.02 -0.35
C VAL A 73 4.07 -1.34 0.20
N ALA A 74 4.99 -1.40 1.15
CA ALA A 74 5.37 -2.64 1.80
C ALA A 74 4.15 -3.30 2.49
N ILE A 75 3.41 -2.55 3.30
CA ILE A 75 2.19 -3.05 3.95
C ILE A 75 1.12 -3.45 2.91
N ALA A 76 0.90 -2.63 1.87
CA ALA A 76 -0.06 -2.93 0.81
C ALA A 76 0.27 -4.24 0.08
N GLN A 77 1.55 -4.48 -0.19
CA GLN A 77 1.96 -5.73 -0.82
C GLN A 77 1.84 -6.92 0.12
N SER A 78 2.24 -6.78 1.39
CA SER A 78 2.07 -7.86 2.37
C SER A 78 0.61 -8.27 2.52
N VAL A 79 -0.32 -7.31 2.49
CA VAL A 79 -1.76 -7.59 2.48
C VAL A 79 -2.18 -8.41 1.26
N ALA A 80 -1.72 -8.04 0.07
CA ALA A 80 -2.03 -8.77 -1.16
C ALA A 80 -1.49 -10.21 -1.13
N ILE A 81 -0.26 -10.39 -0.63
CA ILE A 81 0.34 -11.72 -0.47
C ILE A 81 -0.43 -12.53 0.57
N THR A 82 -0.74 -11.95 1.73
CA THR A 82 -1.55 -12.61 2.76
C THR A 82 -2.87 -13.09 2.18
N TYR A 83 -3.60 -12.24 1.46
CA TYR A 83 -4.85 -12.60 0.81
C TYR A 83 -4.70 -13.82 -0.12
N GLN A 84 -3.64 -13.88 -0.93
CA GLN A 84 -3.38 -15.02 -1.81
C GLN A 84 -3.00 -16.30 -1.07
N LEU A 85 -2.35 -16.20 0.10
CA LEU A 85 -1.96 -17.36 0.90
C LEU A 85 -3.11 -17.93 1.74
N CYS A 86 -4.12 -17.11 2.06
CA CYS A 86 -5.23 -17.49 2.94
C CYS A 86 -6.09 -18.66 2.43
N PRO A 87 -6.45 -18.79 1.14
CA PRO A 87 -7.19 -19.96 0.65
C PRO A 87 -6.45 -21.28 0.82
N HIS A 88 -5.12 -21.24 0.85
CA HIS A 88 -4.25 -22.42 0.93
C HIS A 88 -3.86 -22.79 2.36
N ARG A 89 -4.26 -21.96 3.34
CA ARG A 89 -3.90 -22.17 4.74
C ARG A 89 -5.16 -21.98 5.59
N ASN A 90 -5.49 -22.95 6.43
CA ASN A 90 -6.44 -22.72 7.54
C ASN A 90 -5.87 -21.75 8.61
N ALA A 91 -4.85 -20.96 8.26
CA ALA A 91 -4.17 -20.00 9.11
C ALA A 91 -5.05 -18.75 9.27
N GLY A 92 -5.43 -18.41 10.50
CA GLY A 92 -6.12 -17.15 10.76
C GLY A 92 -5.24 -15.92 10.51
N ASN A 93 -3.91 -16.07 10.61
CA ASN A 93 -2.92 -15.00 10.62
C ASN A 93 -1.66 -15.34 9.82
N ILE A 94 -1.07 -14.33 9.18
CA ILE A 94 0.26 -14.35 8.58
C ILE A 94 1.13 -13.32 9.31
N TYR A 95 2.35 -13.73 9.66
CA TYR A 95 3.33 -12.87 10.30
C TYR A 95 4.21 -12.22 9.24
N LEU A 96 4.43 -10.92 9.36
CA LEU A 96 5.29 -10.13 8.49
C LEU A 96 6.46 -9.60 9.31
N ASN A 97 7.68 -10.06 9.06
CA ASN A 97 8.89 -9.41 9.55
C ASN A 97 9.29 -8.34 8.52
N LEU A 98 9.24 -7.08 8.92
CA LEU A 98 9.57 -5.96 8.04
C LEU A 98 10.93 -5.40 8.42
N THR A 99 11.83 -5.30 7.43
CA THR A 99 13.13 -4.65 7.56
C THR A 99 13.29 -3.55 6.52
N ALA A 100 14.26 -2.68 6.75
CA ALA A 100 14.61 -1.60 5.86
C ALA A 100 16.12 -1.42 5.71
N GLY A 101 16.49 -0.69 4.67
CA GLY A 101 17.87 -0.41 4.28
C GLY A 101 18.40 -1.37 3.23
N LYS A 102 19.57 -1.01 2.66
CA LYS A 102 20.17 -1.72 1.53
C LYS A 102 20.35 -3.23 1.77
N GLN A 103 20.49 -3.65 3.02
CA GLN A 103 20.69 -5.04 3.42
C GLN A 103 19.72 -5.47 4.52
N GLY A 104 18.59 -4.77 4.71
CA GLY A 104 17.62 -5.09 5.76
C GLY A 104 18.13 -4.88 7.17
N GLN A 105 19.12 -4.00 7.35
CA GLN A 105 19.80 -3.78 8.62
C GLN A 105 18.99 -2.94 9.63
N ILE A 106 17.86 -2.37 9.21
CA ILE A 106 16.94 -1.62 10.07
C ILE A 106 15.75 -2.52 10.35
N ASP A 107 15.62 -3.02 11.57
CA ASP A 107 14.43 -3.76 11.98
C ASP A 107 13.24 -2.80 12.15
N MET A 108 12.16 -3.03 11.40
CA MET A 108 10.93 -2.26 11.52
C MET A 108 9.91 -2.95 12.43
N GLY A 109 10.15 -4.21 12.78
CA GLY A 109 9.36 -5.06 13.64
C GLY A 109 8.54 -6.11 12.90
N ARG A 110 7.89 -6.97 13.70
CA ARG A 110 6.96 -7.99 13.23
C ARG A 110 5.53 -7.46 13.27
N PHE A 111 4.78 -7.71 12.22
CA PHE A 111 3.37 -7.37 12.07
C PHE A 111 2.54 -8.63 11.93
N ILE A 112 1.25 -8.54 12.25
CA ILE A 112 0.29 -9.62 12.05
C ILE A 112 -0.78 -9.13 11.09
N ILE A 113 -0.95 -9.84 9.97
CA ILE A 113 -2.02 -9.60 9.02
C ILE A 113 -2.94 -10.83 9.08
N SER A 114 -4.15 -10.65 9.58
CA SER A 114 -5.15 -11.72 9.58
C SER A 114 -5.71 -11.93 8.18
N CYS A 115 -6.17 -13.14 7.88
CA CYS A 115 -6.85 -13.42 6.62
C CYS A 115 -8.10 -12.57 6.43
N LYS A 116 -8.83 -12.32 7.52
CA LYS A 116 -9.98 -11.40 7.51
C LYS A 116 -9.55 -9.97 7.17
N LEU A 117 -8.50 -9.44 7.78
CA LEU A 117 -8.01 -8.10 7.48
C LEU A 117 -7.56 -8.01 6.01
N ALA A 118 -6.89 -9.03 5.51
CA ALA A 118 -6.46 -9.07 4.13
C ALA A 118 -7.65 -9.09 3.15
N ASP A 119 -8.66 -9.91 3.41
CA ASP A 119 -9.90 -9.96 2.63
C ASP A 119 -10.68 -8.64 2.67
N ASP A 120 -10.84 -8.03 3.85
CA ASP A 120 -11.52 -6.73 4.02
C ASP A 120 -10.80 -5.62 3.22
N LEU A 121 -9.46 -5.62 3.23
CA LEU A 121 -8.66 -4.65 2.47
C LEU A 121 -8.65 -4.93 0.97
N VAL A 122 -8.52 -6.18 0.52
CA VAL A 122 -8.60 -6.52 -0.90
C VAL A 122 -10.00 -6.22 -1.44
N SER A 123 -11.06 -6.47 -0.69
CA SER A 123 -12.43 -6.09 -1.06
C SER A 123 -12.61 -4.57 -1.19
N ALA A 124 -12.00 -3.79 -0.29
CA ALA A 124 -12.12 -2.33 -0.30
C ALA A 124 -11.27 -1.64 -1.40
N TYR A 125 -10.07 -2.17 -1.67
CA TYR A 125 -9.11 -1.52 -2.57
C TYR A 125 -9.03 -2.19 -3.94
N GLY A 126 -9.24 -3.50 -4.02
CA GLY A 126 -8.91 -4.35 -5.16
C GLY A 126 -7.42 -4.65 -5.23
N LEU A 127 -7.04 -5.64 -6.04
CA LEU A 127 -5.65 -5.89 -6.41
C LEU A 127 -5.27 -5.06 -7.65
N ASN A 128 -4.00 -4.70 -7.75
CA ASN A 128 -3.42 -4.10 -8.94
C ASN A 128 -2.43 -5.07 -9.57
N GLU A 129 -2.92 -5.82 -10.56
CA GLU A 129 -2.14 -6.80 -11.32
C GLU A 129 -1.10 -6.15 -12.24
N ASN A 130 -1.23 -4.83 -12.51
CA ASN A 130 -0.23 -4.09 -13.29
C ASN A 130 0.96 -3.63 -12.42
N VAL A 131 0.83 -3.69 -11.09
CA VAL A 131 1.92 -3.41 -10.15
C VAL A 131 2.30 -4.70 -9.48
N VAL A 132 3.06 -5.51 -10.22
CA VAL A 132 3.69 -6.72 -9.70
C VAL A 132 5.13 -6.46 -9.29
N ARG A 133 5.53 -7.03 -8.16
CA ARG A 133 6.91 -6.94 -7.67
C ARG A 133 7.46 -8.33 -7.41
N PRO A 134 8.76 -8.55 -7.66
CA PRO A 134 9.37 -9.85 -7.45
C PRO A 134 9.35 -10.20 -5.97
N ALA A 135 8.99 -11.44 -5.68
CA ALA A 135 9.13 -12.09 -4.40
C ALA A 135 9.88 -13.40 -4.60
N LYS A 136 10.77 -13.72 -3.69
CA LYS A 136 11.48 -14.98 -3.65
C LYS A 136 10.71 -15.96 -2.76
N THR A 137 10.44 -17.14 -3.28
CA THR A 137 9.85 -18.22 -2.51
C THR A 137 10.93 -18.89 -1.64
N TYR A 138 10.51 -19.74 -0.69
CA TYR A 138 11.43 -20.61 0.04
C TYR A 138 12.27 -21.51 -0.88
N SER A 139 11.67 -22.05 -1.96
CA SER A 139 12.38 -22.86 -2.98
C SER A 139 13.40 -22.04 -3.79
N GLY A 140 13.40 -20.72 -3.64
CA GLY A 140 14.30 -19.80 -4.33
C GLY A 140 13.77 -19.30 -5.67
N ASP A 141 12.57 -19.70 -6.05
CA ASP A 141 11.89 -19.24 -7.26
C ASP A 141 11.52 -17.75 -7.13
N ILE A 142 11.53 -17.03 -8.25
CA ILE A 142 11.03 -15.66 -8.30
C ILE A 142 9.59 -15.70 -8.80
N VAL A 143 8.67 -15.24 -7.97
CA VAL A 143 7.26 -15.06 -8.29
C VAL A 143 6.90 -13.58 -8.29
N TYR A 144 5.94 -13.19 -9.11
CA TYR A 144 5.52 -11.81 -9.25
C TYR A 144 4.19 -11.61 -8.53
N MET A 145 4.24 -10.84 -7.44
CA MET A 145 3.11 -10.67 -6.55
C MET A 145 2.46 -9.30 -6.76
N PRO A 146 1.11 -9.23 -6.83
CA PRO A 146 0.41 -7.97 -6.97
C PRO A 146 0.51 -7.14 -5.67
N SER A 147 0.05 -5.89 -5.74
CA SER A 147 -0.16 -5.03 -4.58
C SER A 147 -1.61 -4.56 -4.52
N LEU A 148 -2.04 -3.98 -3.39
CA LEU A 148 -3.34 -3.31 -3.34
C LEU A 148 -3.42 -2.18 -4.37
N ASN A 149 -4.61 -1.98 -4.92
CA ASN A 149 -4.85 -0.94 -5.89
C ASN A 149 -5.03 0.44 -5.24
N LEU A 150 -3.93 1.19 -5.23
CA LEU A 150 -3.85 2.56 -4.71
C LEU A 150 -3.82 3.62 -5.84
N ASN A 151 -4.35 3.30 -7.03
CA ASN A 151 -4.25 4.13 -8.24
C ASN A 151 -5.04 5.45 -8.21
N THR A 152 -5.89 5.65 -7.21
CA THR A 152 -6.62 6.91 -7.00
C THR A 152 -6.16 7.58 -5.72
N ASP A 153 -6.11 8.91 -5.76
CA ASP A 153 -5.81 9.78 -4.63
C ASP A 153 -6.62 9.46 -3.36
N ALA A 154 -7.92 9.20 -3.53
CA ALA A 154 -8.81 8.86 -2.42
C ALA A 154 -8.44 7.53 -1.77
N LYS A 155 -8.18 6.48 -2.58
CA LYS A 155 -7.72 5.18 -2.06
C LYS A 155 -6.35 5.31 -1.42
N ALA A 156 -5.40 5.95 -2.08
CA ALA A 156 -4.06 6.18 -1.55
C ALA A 156 -4.10 6.87 -0.17
N ARG A 157 -4.82 7.99 -0.03
CA ARG A 157 -4.93 8.71 1.25
C ARG A 157 -5.59 7.89 2.35
N ARG A 158 -6.67 7.17 2.04
CA ARG A 158 -7.35 6.29 3.01
C ARG A 158 -6.42 5.17 3.47
N PHE A 159 -5.66 4.58 2.55
CA PHE A 159 -4.72 3.52 2.88
C PHE A 159 -3.55 4.05 3.71
N VAL A 160 -2.99 5.21 3.39
CA VAL A 160 -1.94 5.87 4.19
C VAL A 160 -2.39 6.12 5.62
N SER A 161 -3.66 6.52 5.82
CA SER A 161 -4.24 6.69 7.16
C SER A 161 -4.37 5.37 7.93
N PHE A 162 -4.67 4.26 7.23
CA PHE A 162 -4.64 2.93 7.82
C PHE A 162 -3.22 2.52 8.20
N SER A 163 -2.29 2.55 7.24
CA SER A 163 -0.91 2.06 7.43
C SER A 163 -0.16 2.89 8.47
N SER A 164 -0.41 4.20 8.59
CA SER A 164 0.22 5.02 9.63
C SER A 164 -0.09 4.54 11.05
N ASN A 165 -1.26 3.92 11.25
CA ASN A 165 -1.72 3.36 12.52
C ASN A 165 -1.46 1.86 12.63
N PHE A 166 -1.09 1.20 11.54
CA PHE A 166 -0.69 -0.21 11.56
C PHE A 166 0.72 -0.31 12.14
N LYS A 167 0.84 -0.86 13.35
CA LYS A 167 2.09 -0.94 14.12
C LYS A 167 2.56 -2.38 14.27
N PRO A 168 3.88 -2.59 14.44
CA PRO A 168 4.37 -3.92 14.74
C PRO A 168 3.89 -4.37 16.11
N VAL A 169 3.68 -5.68 16.26
CA VAL A 169 3.38 -6.34 17.53
C VAL A 169 4.65 -6.62 18.34
N GLU A 170 5.81 -6.64 17.69
CA GLU A 170 7.13 -6.93 18.29
C GLU A 170 8.24 -6.18 17.52
N ARG A 171 9.31 -5.77 18.22
CA ARG A 171 10.50 -5.09 17.69
C ARG A 171 11.74 -5.53 18.43
#